data_AF-H0GY89-F1
#
_entry.id   AF-H0GY89-F1
#
_cell.length_a   1.000
_cell.length_b   1.000
_cell.length_c   1.000
_cell.angle_alpha   90.00
_cell.angle_beta   90.00
_cell.angle_gamma   90.00
#
_symmetry.space_group_name_H-M   'P 1'
#
loop_
_entity.id
_entity.type
_entity.pdbx_description
1 polymer ?
#
loop_
_entity_poly.entity_id
_entity_poly.type
_entity_poly.pdbx_seq_one_letter_code
_entity_poly.pdbx_strand_id
1 'polypeptide(L)'
;MNSHATNLTSVPGKDHYSHENYHQDASELGKGIEEEDKEQYLNQMLAVFILEFGIIFHSVFVGLSLSVAGEEFETLFIVLTFHQMFEGLGLGTRVAETNWPESKRYTPWLMGLAFTLTSPIAVAIGIGVRHSWVPGSRRALIANGVFDSISSGILIYTGLVELMAHEFLYSNQFKGPDGLKKMLSAYFIMCCGAALMALLGKWA
;
A
#
# COMPACT_ATOMS: atom_id res chain seq x y z
N MET A 1 -25.35 23.00 73.01
CA MET A 1 -25.36 21.66 73.65
C MET A 1 -25.68 20.62 72.60
N ASN A 2 -24.75 19.67 72.41
CA ASN A 2 -24.84 18.32 71.83
C ASN A 2 -25.31 18.21 70.36
N SER A 3 -24.43 17.92 69.39
CA SER A 3 -23.83 16.62 69.08
C SER A 3 -24.87 15.52 68.89
N HIS A 4 -25.02 15.03 67.65
CA HIS A 4 -24.90 13.59 67.35
C HIS A 4 -24.86 13.34 65.83
N ALA A 5 -23.70 12.90 65.37
CA ALA A 5 -23.53 12.16 64.13
C ALA A 5 -24.02 10.71 64.31
N THR A 6 -24.65 10.15 63.28
CA THR A 6 -24.77 8.69 63.04
C THR A 6 -24.77 8.51 61.52
N ASN A 7 -23.60 8.34 60.91
CA ASN A 7 -23.06 7.03 60.48
C ASN A 7 -24.13 6.12 59.85
N LEU A 8 -24.43 6.37 58.58
CA LEU A 8 -24.99 5.35 57.72
C LEU A 8 -23.87 4.40 57.32
N THR A 9 -23.96 3.20 57.89
CA THR A 9 -23.16 2.01 57.59
C THR A 9 -23.04 1.79 56.08
N SER A 10 -21.82 1.88 55.57
CA SER A 10 -21.50 1.34 54.24
C SER A 10 -21.84 -0.15 54.25
N VAL A 11 -22.65 -0.59 53.29
CA VAL A 11 -22.92 -2.00 53.07
C VAL A 11 -21.61 -2.61 52.54
N PRO A 12 -20.94 -3.54 53.24
CA PRO A 12 -19.76 -4.19 52.71
C PRO A 12 -20.22 -5.18 51.63
N GLY A 13 -19.82 -4.96 50.38
CA GLY A 13 -19.99 -5.95 49.31
C GLY A 13 -20.88 -5.55 48.13
N LYS A 14 -20.97 -4.26 47.76
CA LYS A 14 -21.59 -3.88 46.47
C LYS A 14 -20.69 -3.19 45.45
N ASP A 15 -19.50 -2.73 45.82
CA ASP A 15 -18.61 -2.02 44.90
C ASP A 15 -17.19 -2.60 44.97
N HIS A 16 -16.98 -3.79 44.38
CA HIS A 16 -15.63 -4.35 44.18
C HIS A 16 -15.02 -3.99 42.81
N TYR A 17 -15.69 -3.16 42.01
CA TYR A 17 -15.25 -2.74 40.67
C TYR A 17 -15.01 -1.22 40.53
N SER A 18 -15.13 -0.43 41.60
CA SER A 18 -15.01 1.04 41.51
C SER A 18 -13.60 1.58 41.73
N HIS A 19 -12.57 0.73 41.82
CA HIS A 19 -11.19 1.14 42.09
C HIS A 19 -10.21 1.02 40.90
N GLU A 20 -10.66 0.60 39.71
CA GLU A 20 -9.77 0.50 38.52
C GLU A 20 -9.79 1.74 37.61
N ASN A 21 -10.63 2.75 37.88
CA ASN A 21 -10.80 3.92 37.01
C ASN A 21 -10.18 5.22 37.53
N TYR A 22 -9.32 5.16 38.55
CA TYR A 22 -8.61 6.33 39.05
C TYR A 22 -7.13 5.97 39.12
N HIS A 23 -6.31 6.68 38.36
CA HIS A 23 -4.87 6.42 38.10
C HIS A 23 -4.54 5.60 36.84
N GLN A 24 -5.21 5.86 35.70
CA GLN A 24 -4.49 5.77 34.44
C GLN A 24 -3.69 7.08 34.32
N ASP A 25 -2.41 7.00 34.66
CA ASP A 25 -1.52 8.15 34.64
C ASP A 25 -1.48 8.72 33.21
N ALA A 26 -1.58 10.03 33.05
CA ALA A 26 -1.59 10.66 31.71
C ALA A 26 -0.31 10.33 30.93
N SER A 27 0.76 9.96 31.64
CA SER A 27 2.02 9.45 31.11
C SER A 27 1.88 8.05 30.47
N GLU A 28 1.05 7.15 31.01
CA GLU A 28 0.78 5.83 30.43
C GLU A 28 -0.21 5.91 29.27
N LEU A 29 -1.21 6.80 29.36
CA LEU A 29 -2.09 7.11 28.22
C LEU A 29 -1.29 7.73 27.05
N GLY A 30 -0.36 8.63 27.36
CA GLY A 30 0.56 9.22 26.39
C GLY A 30 1.50 8.19 25.74
N LYS A 31 2.03 7.25 26.52
CA LYS A 31 2.80 6.11 26.00
C LYS A 31 1.97 5.21 25.09
N GLY A 32 0.73 4.88 25.47
CA GLY A 32 -0.15 4.05 24.65
C GLY A 32 -0.46 4.69 23.29
N ILE A 33 -0.70 6.00 23.27
CA ILE A 33 -0.91 6.78 22.04
C ILE A 33 0.37 6.84 21.20
N GLU A 34 1.54 7.07 21.83
CA GLU A 34 2.83 7.07 21.13
C GLU A 34 3.19 5.70 20.53
N GLU A 35 2.86 4.59 21.20
CA GLU A 35 3.08 3.25 20.67
C GLU A 35 2.10 2.92 19.52
N GLU A 36 0.81 3.28 19.66
CA GLU A 36 -0.21 3.10 18.60
C GLU A 36 0.13 3.91 17.33
N ASP A 37 0.53 5.17 17.48
CA ASP A 37 0.96 6.03 16.36
C ASP A 37 2.20 5.47 15.66
N LYS A 38 3.14 4.90 16.43
CA LYS A 38 4.35 4.28 15.90
C LYS A 38 4.04 2.98 15.16
N GLU A 39 3.15 2.13 15.70
CA GLU A 39 2.70 0.92 15.01
C GLU A 39 1.98 1.26 13.70
N GLN A 40 1.08 2.24 13.72
CA GLN A 40 0.37 2.69 12.51
C GLN A 40 1.35 3.21 11.45
N TYR A 41 2.34 4.02 11.85
CA TYR A 41 3.40 4.50 10.96
C TYR A 41 4.23 3.35 10.37
N LEU A 42 4.63 2.37 11.19
CA LEU A 42 5.40 1.22 10.74
C LEU A 42 4.61 0.35 9.75
N ASN A 43 3.31 0.16 10.00
CA ASN A 43 2.43 -0.58 9.10
C ASN A 43 2.29 0.13 7.75
N GLN A 44 2.08 1.45 7.75
CA GLN A 44 1.99 2.25 6.52
C GLN A 44 3.32 2.26 5.75
N MET A 45 4.45 2.26 6.46
CA MET A 45 5.77 2.14 5.86
C MET A 45 5.97 0.77 5.21
N LEU A 46 5.60 -0.31 5.91
CA LEU A 46 5.71 -1.68 5.42
C LEU A 46 4.86 -1.87 4.16
N ALA A 47 3.63 -1.38 4.20
CA ALA A 47 2.70 -1.35 3.08
C ALA A 47 3.30 -0.73 1.83
N VAL A 48 3.85 0.47 1.99
CA VAL A 48 4.48 1.26 0.92
C VAL A 48 5.74 0.57 0.39
N PHE A 49 6.56 -0.04 1.25
CA PHE A 49 7.72 -0.81 0.81
C PHE A 49 7.36 -2.10 0.09
N ILE A 50 6.34 -2.84 0.55
CA ILE A 50 5.85 -4.04 -0.13
C ILE A 50 5.30 -3.67 -1.51
N LEU A 51 4.54 -2.58 -1.61
CA LEU A 51 4.04 -2.05 -2.88
C LEU A 51 5.19 -1.69 -3.82
N GLU A 52 6.17 -0.91 -3.34
CA GLU A 52 7.33 -0.51 -4.14
C GLU A 52 8.14 -1.72 -4.60
N PHE A 53 8.39 -2.69 -3.71
CA PHE A 53 9.06 -3.94 -4.05
C PHE A 53 8.30 -4.72 -5.14
N GLY A 54 6.98 -4.87 -4.99
CA GLY A 54 6.13 -5.56 -5.96
C GLY A 54 6.19 -4.92 -7.35
N ILE A 55 6.11 -3.59 -7.40
CA ILE A 55 6.20 -2.80 -8.64
C ILE A 55 7.60 -2.95 -9.25
N ILE A 56 8.66 -2.80 -8.47
CA ILE A 56 10.05 -2.93 -8.95
C ILE A 56 10.26 -4.32 -9.55
N PHE A 57 9.81 -5.34 -8.83
CA PHE A 57 9.95 -6.72 -9.23
C PHE A 57 9.19 -7.03 -10.53
N HIS A 58 7.96 -6.56 -10.67
CA HIS A 58 7.18 -6.70 -11.90
C HIS A 58 7.82 -5.96 -13.08
N SER A 59 8.28 -4.73 -12.83
CA SER A 59 8.84 -3.83 -13.84
C SER A 59 10.10 -4.40 -14.52
N VAL A 60 10.86 -5.27 -13.83
CA VAL A 60 12.02 -5.96 -14.42
C VAL A 60 11.62 -6.88 -15.56
N PHE A 61 10.57 -7.70 -15.38
CA PHE A 61 10.12 -8.66 -16.38
C PHE A 61 9.35 -7.98 -17.52
N VAL A 62 8.60 -6.93 -17.20
CA VAL A 62 7.96 -6.05 -18.20
C VAL A 62 9.02 -5.38 -19.07
N GLY A 63 10.08 -4.82 -18.47
CA GLY A 63 11.20 -4.21 -19.20
C GLY A 63 11.99 -5.20 -20.07
N LEU A 64 12.18 -6.43 -19.59
CA LEU A 64 12.76 -7.52 -20.38
C LEU A 64 11.89 -7.84 -21.61
N SER A 65 10.58 -7.95 -21.42
CA SER A 65 9.63 -8.24 -22.50
C SER A 65 9.64 -7.13 -23.56
N LEU A 66 9.64 -5.87 -23.13
CA LEU A 66 9.79 -4.72 -24.02
C LEU A 66 11.11 -4.75 -24.80
N SER A 67 12.22 -5.16 -24.18
CA SER A 67 13.54 -5.20 -24.84
C SER A 67 13.65 -6.24 -25.97
N VAL A 68 12.73 -7.21 -26.02
CA VAL A 68 12.69 -8.28 -27.03
C VAL A 68 11.49 -8.20 -27.98
N ALA A 69 10.69 -7.11 -27.88
CA ALA A 69 9.43 -6.90 -28.59
C ALA A 69 9.50 -6.85 -30.14
N GLY A 70 10.68 -6.66 -30.73
CA GLY A 70 10.84 -6.64 -32.19
C GLY A 70 9.96 -5.59 -32.89
N GLU A 71 9.05 -6.05 -33.77
CA GLU A 71 8.16 -5.19 -34.56
C GLU A 71 7.04 -4.54 -33.73
N GLU A 72 6.67 -5.14 -32.60
CA GLU A 72 5.61 -4.63 -31.71
C GLU A 72 6.11 -3.55 -30.74
N PHE A 73 7.42 -3.26 -30.75
CA PHE A 73 8.07 -2.37 -29.80
C PHE A 73 7.38 -1.01 -29.68
N GLU A 74 7.00 -0.37 -30.80
CA GLU A 74 6.37 0.96 -30.76
C GLU A 74 5.03 0.92 -30.03
N THR A 75 4.21 -0.10 -30.30
CA THR A 75 2.91 -0.26 -29.65
C THR A 75 3.10 -0.58 -28.16
N LEU A 76 3.97 -1.55 -27.84
CA LEU A 76 4.25 -1.96 -26.46
C LEU A 76 4.86 -0.82 -25.64
N PHE A 77 5.74 -0.02 -26.23
CA PHE A 77 6.35 1.13 -25.55
C PHE A 77 5.31 2.19 -25.17
N ILE A 78 4.39 2.52 -26.09
CA ILE A 78 3.31 3.48 -25.82
C ILE A 78 2.39 2.95 -24.73
N VAL A 79 1.94 1.70 -24.84
CA VAL A 79 1.04 1.08 -23.86
C VAL A 79 1.70 0.99 -22.48
N LEU A 80 2.96 0.57 -22.40
CA LEU A 80 3.70 0.46 -21.15
C LEU A 80 4.00 1.83 -20.53
N THR A 81 4.16 2.88 -21.32
CA THR A 81 4.28 4.25 -20.78
C THR A 81 3.02 4.64 -20.00
N PHE A 82 1.83 4.36 -20.54
CA PHE A 82 0.58 4.60 -19.82
C PHE A 82 0.38 3.66 -18.63
N HIS A 83 0.80 2.40 -18.75
CA HIS A 83 0.78 1.45 -17.64
C HIS A 83 1.63 1.95 -16.47
N GLN A 84 2.88 2.32 -16.74
CA GLN A 84 3.81 2.83 -15.74
C GLN A 84 3.33 4.14 -15.12
N MET A 85 2.64 4.98 -15.91
CA MET A 85 2.01 6.20 -15.38
C MET A 85 0.95 5.86 -14.32
N PHE A 86 0.09 4.87 -14.58
CA PHE A 86 -0.96 4.48 -13.63
C PHE A 86 -0.40 3.79 -12.38
N GLU A 87 0.59 2.91 -12.54
CA GLU A 87 1.31 2.32 -11.41
C GLU A 87 2.02 3.39 -10.56
N GLY A 88 2.67 4.35 -11.22
CA GLY A 88 3.37 5.46 -10.56
C GLY A 88 2.43 6.42 -9.84
N LEU A 89 1.23 6.66 -10.37
CA LEU A 89 0.20 7.45 -9.69
C LEU A 89 -0.28 6.74 -8.41
N GLY A 90 -0.51 5.43 -8.46
CA GLY A 90 -0.91 4.65 -7.28
C GLY A 90 0.16 4.58 -6.18
N LEU A 91 1.43 4.40 -6.56
CA LEU A 91 2.55 4.47 -5.60
C LEU A 91 2.70 5.90 -5.05
N GLY A 92 2.61 6.91 -5.92
CA GLY A 92 2.76 8.32 -5.56
C GLY A 92 1.72 8.80 -4.56
N THR A 93 0.45 8.41 -4.72
CA THR A 93 -0.60 8.75 -3.74
C THR A 93 -0.32 8.11 -2.38
N ARG A 94 0.13 6.86 -2.34
CA ARG A 94 0.43 6.17 -1.07
C ARG A 94 1.64 6.74 -0.34
N VAL A 95 2.69 7.10 -1.08
CA VAL A 95 3.83 7.82 -0.52
C VAL A 95 3.41 9.20 -0.01
N ALA A 96 2.51 9.90 -0.71
CA ALA A 96 2.01 11.22 -0.30
C ALA A 96 1.09 11.18 0.93
N GLU A 97 0.32 10.11 1.11
CA GLU A 97 -0.57 9.90 2.27
C GLU A 97 0.18 9.40 3.52
N THR A 98 1.45 9.02 3.39
CA THR A 98 2.28 8.58 4.50
C THR A 98 2.79 9.78 5.30
N ASN A 99 2.60 9.75 6.62
CA ASN A 99 3.11 10.80 7.52
C ASN A 99 4.61 10.60 7.78
N TRP A 100 5.44 11.37 7.09
CA TRP A 100 6.90 11.27 7.21
C TRP A 100 7.43 12.10 8.40
N PRO A 101 8.16 11.50 9.36
CA PRO A 101 8.81 12.26 10.43
C PRO A 101 9.88 13.19 9.84
N GLU A 102 10.14 14.33 10.50
CA GLU A 102 11.08 15.35 10.00
C GLU A 102 12.48 14.79 9.70
N SER A 103 12.92 13.77 10.45
CA SER A 103 14.19 13.09 10.25
C SER A 103 14.28 12.27 8.94
N LYS A 104 13.15 11.94 8.31
CA LYS A 104 13.06 11.07 7.11
C LYS A 104 12.40 11.75 5.92
N ARG A 105 12.43 13.09 5.86
CA ARG A 105 11.76 13.87 4.81
C ARG A 105 12.29 13.62 3.39
N TYR A 106 13.48 13.05 3.25
CA TYR A 106 14.06 12.67 1.96
C TYR A 106 13.63 11.27 1.47
N THR A 107 13.07 10.43 2.32
CA THR A 107 12.65 9.06 1.95
C THR A 107 11.63 9.03 0.81
N PRO A 108 10.59 9.88 0.76
CA PRO A 108 9.66 9.94 -0.37
C PRO A 108 10.34 10.21 -1.71
N TRP A 109 11.34 11.10 -1.71
CA TRP A 109 12.08 11.47 -2.91
C TRP A 109 12.98 10.33 -3.37
N LEU A 110 13.61 9.62 -2.42
CA LEU A 110 14.41 8.44 -2.74
C LEU A 110 13.56 7.33 -3.34
N MET A 111 12.34 7.12 -2.81
CA MET A 111 11.39 6.15 -3.35
C MET A 111 10.92 6.53 -4.76
N GLY A 112 10.58 7.80 -4.98
CA GLY A 112 10.26 8.29 -6.33
C GLY A 112 11.42 8.11 -7.32
N LEU A 113 12.66 8.36 -6.87
CA LEU A 113 13.86 8.11 -7.68
C LEU A 113 14.03 6.61 -7.97
N ALA A 114 13.84 5.75 -6.97
CA ALA A 114 13.94 4.30 -7.14
C ALA A 114 12.92 3.79 -8.18
N PHE A 115 11.67 4.23 -8.08
CA PHE A 115 10.63 3.92 -9.07
C PHE A 115 11.01 4.37 -10.48
N THR A 116 11.41 5.63 -10.65
CA THR A 116 11.74 6.19 -11.98
C THR A 116 12.98 5.58 -12.62
N LEU A 117 13.98 5.18 -11.82
CA LEU A 117 15.19 4.52 -12.31
C LEU A 117 14.98 3.02 -12.58
N THR A 118 13.98 2.40 -11.98
CA THR A 118 13.76 0.95 -12.13
C THR A 118 13.45 0.58 -13.58
N SER A 119 12.55 1.30 -14.25
CA SER A 119 12.18 1.02 -15.65
C SER A 119 13.37 1.10 -16.63
N PRO A 120 14.21 2.17 -16.66
CA PRO A 120 15.38 2.19 -17.54
C PRO A 120 16.44 1.15 -17.15
N ILE A 121 16.63 0.84 -15.86
CA ILE A 121 17.53 -0.24 -15.43
C ILE A 121 17.04 -1.60 -15.91
N ALA A 122 15.74 -1.88 -15.79
CA ALA A 122 15.11 -3.11 -16.27
C ALA A 122 15.30 -3.29 -17.79
N VAL A 123 15.05 -2.23 -18.57
CA VAL A 123 15.28 -2.25 -20.02
C VAL A 123 16.76 -2.45 -20.34
N ALA A 124 17.68 -1.79 -19.63
CA ALA A 124 19.12 -1.95 -19.84
C ALA A 124 19.59 -3.38 -19.54
N ILE A 125 19.11 -3.99 -18.45
CA ILE A 125 19.35 -5.40 -18.12
C ILE A 125 18.78 -6.29 -19.23
N GLY A 126 17.55 -6.03 -19.67
CA GLY A 126 16.89 -6.77 -20.75
C GLY A 126 17.70 -6.79 -22.03
N ILE A 127 18.22 -5.62 -22.44
CA ILE A 127 19.13 -5.49 -23.57
C ILE A 127 20.45 -6.25 -23.33
N GLY A 128 21.00 -6.20 -22.11
CA GLY A 128 22.26 -6.90 -21.78
C GLY A 128 22.14 -8.42 -21.85
N VAL A 129 21.01 -8.98 -21.42
CA VAL A 129 20.79 -10.44 -21.40
C VAL A 129 20.12 -10.98 -22.65
N ARG A 130 19.66 -10.12 -23.57
CA ARG A 130 18.91 -10.51 -24.79
C ARG A 130 19.58 -11.56 -25.68
N HIS A 131 20.91 -11.66 -25.64
CA HIS A 131 21.67 -12.63 -26.44
C HIS A 131 21.80 -13.99 -25.75
N SER A 132 21.74 -14.04 -24.41
CA SER A 132 21.76 -15.28 -23.63
C SER A 132 20.36 -15.80 -23.32
N TRP A 133 19.37 -14.93 -23.35
CA TRP A 133 17.97 -15.22 -23.09
C TRP A 133 17.19 -15.32 -24.40
N VAL A 134 17.01 -16.55 -24.92
CA VAL A 134 16.19 -16.77 -26.12
C VAL A 134 14.71 -16.69 -25.72
N PRO A 135 13.96 -15.67 -26.19
CA PRO A 135 12.53 -15.58 -25.94
C PRO A 135 11.83 -16.84 -26.48
N GLY A 136 11.02 -17.49 -25.66
CA GLY A 136 10.32 -18.74 -26.03
C GLY A 136 11.06 -20.03 -25.71
N SER A 137 12.28 -20.00 -25.17
CA SER A 137 12.92 -21.22 -24.64
C SER A 137 12.18 -21.76 -23.41
N ARG A 138 12.17 -23.09 -23.21
CA ARG A 138 11.50 -23.72 -22.04
C ARG A 138 11.98 -23.14 -20.70
N ARG A 139 13.28 -22.87 -20.58
CA ARG A 139 13.86 -22.30 -19.35
C ARG A 139 13.38 -20.86 -19.13
N ALA A 140 13.32 -20.05 -20.19
CA ALA A 140 12.83 -18.68 -20.12
C ALA A 140 11.34 -18.62 -19.74
N LEU A 141 10.51 -19.46 -20.34
CA LEU A 141 9.07 -19.53 -20.03
C LEU A 141 8.80 -19.99 -18.60
N ILE A 142 9.54 -20.97 -18.09
CA ILE A 142 9.40 -21.42 -16.69
C ILE A 142 9.83 -20.30 -15.73
N ALA A 143 10.96 -19.65 -16.00
CA ALA A 143 11.44 -18.57 -15.15
C ALA A 143 10.46 -17.38 -15.13
N ASN A 144 10.02 -16.90 -16.31
CA ASN A 144 9.03 -15.83 -16.41
C ASN A 144 7.74 -16.23 -15.69
N GLY A 145 7.19 -17.42 -15.95
CA GLY A 145 5.95 -17.85 -15.30
C GLY A 145 6.03 -17.92 -13.77
N VAL A 146 7.16 -18.40 -13.22
CA VAL A 146 7.36 -18.43 -11.76
C VAL A 146 7.44 -17.00 -11.21
N PHE A 147 8.28 -16.15 -11.80
CA PHE A 147 8.45 -14.79 -11.29
C PHE A 147 7.22 -13.91 -11.48
N ASP A 148 6.52 -14.02 -12.62
CA ASP A 148 5.26 -13.33 -12.87
C ASP A 148 4.17 -13.79 -11.90
N SER A 149 4.11 -15.08 -11.53
CA SER A 149 3.15 -15.56 -10.54
C SER A 149 3.40 -15.01 -9.14
N ILE A 150 4.68 -14.91 -8.74
CA ILE A 150 5.07 -14.32 -7.45
C ILE A 150 4.74 -12.82 -7.46
N SER A 151 5.11 -12.14 -8.53
CA SER A 151 4.82 -10.71 -8.73
C SER A 151 3.32 -10.43 -8.67
N SER A 152 2.52 -11.19 -9.43
CA SER A 152 1.06 -11.08 -9.43
C SER A 152 0.46 -11.36 -8.05
N GLY A 153 0.96 -12.35 -7.31
CA GLY A 153 0.51 -12.63 -5.95
C GLY A 153 0.73 -11.45 -4.99
N ILE A 154 1.92 -10.84 -5.04
CA ILE A 154 2.24 -9.65 -4.24
C ILE A 154 1.33 -8.48 -4.64
N LEU A 155 1.21 -8.19 -5.94
CA LEU A 155 0.38 -7.08 -6.42
C LEU A 155 -1.11 -7.27 -6.13
N ILE A 156 -1.63 -8.50 -6.18
CA ILE A 156 -3.00 -8.81 -5.76
C ILE A 156 -3.18 -8.60 -4.26
N TYR A 157 -2.23 -9.07 -3.44
CA TYR A 157 -2.26 -8.83 -2.00
C TYR A 157 -2.26 -7.32 -1.69
N THR A 158 -1.33 -6.59 -2.28
CA THR A 158 -1.23 -5.15 -2.06
C THR A 158 -2.48 -4.44 -2.60
N GLY A 159 -2.97 -4.76 -3.79
CA GLY A 159 -4.17 -4.14 -4.35
C GLY A 159 -5.43 -4.37 -3.51
N LEU A 160 -5.67 -5.61 -3.06
CA LEU A 160 -6.89 -5.96 -2.34
C LEU A 160 -6.82 -5.66 -0.84
N VAL A 161 -5.74 -6.07 -0.18
CA VAL A 161 -5.59 -6.01 1.28
C VAL A 161 -5.02 -4.67 1.70
N GLU A 162 -3.96 -4.20 1.03
CA GLU A 162 -3.27 -2.98 1.45
C GLU A 162 -3.96 -1.72 0.92
N LEU A 163 -4.41 -1.74 -0.33
CA LEU A 163 -5.00 -0.57 -0.96
C LEU A 163 -6.52 -0.50 -0.73
N MET A 164 -7.25 -1.50 -1.21
CA MET A 164 -8.72 -1.49 -1.22
C MET A 164 -9.32 -1.66 0.18
N ALA A 165 -8.89 -2.66 0.96
CA ALA A 165 -9.45 -2.85 2.30
C ALA A 165 -9.17 -1.66 3.22
N HIS A 166 -7.97 -1.06 3.14
CA HIS A 166 -7.64 0.12 3.93
C HIS A 166 -8.46 1.36 3.56
N GLU A 167 -8.67 1.62 2.26
CA GLU A 167 -9.47 2.76 1.82
C GLU A 167 -10.97 2.58 2.09
N PHE A 168 -11.53 1.40 1.84
CA PHE A 168 -12.98 1.18 1.95
C PHE A 168 -13.46 0.73 3.32
N LEU A 169 -12.69 -0.10 4.05
CA LEU A 169 -13.12 -0.67 5.34
C LEU A 169 -12.60 0.15 6.53
N TYR A 170 -11.39 0.70 6.43
CA TYR A 170 -10.74 1.38 7.55
C TYR A 170 -10.77 2.91 7.46
N SER A 171 -11.16 3.50 6.32
CA SER A 171 -11.23 4.96 6.23
C SER A 171 -12.50 5.55 6.89
N ASN A 172 -12.31 6.64 7.63
CA ASN A 172 -13.41 7.44 8.17
C ASN A 172 -14.07 8.34 7.11
N GLN A 173 -13.58 8.34 5.86
CA GLN A 173 -14.00 9.23 4.78
C GLN A 173 -15.44 8.95 4.30
N PHE A 174 -15.96 7.75 4.56
CA PHE A 174 -17.30 7.31 4.17
C PHE A 174 -18.33 7.37 5.32
N LYS A 175 -17.99 7.99 6.46
CA LYS A 175 -18.94 8.19 7.57
C LYS A 175 -19.79 9.46 7.34
N GLY A 176 -21.10 9.38 7.62
CA GLY A 176 -22.03 10.53 7.55
C GLY A 176 -23.19 10.36 6.56
N PRO A 177 -24.07 11.37 6.43
CA PRO A 177 -25.34 11.27 5.68
C PRO A 177 -25.19 11.01 4.17
N ASP A 178 -24.05 11.35 3.56
CA ASP A 178 -23.73 11.05 2.15
C ASP A 178 -22.64 9.97 1.99
N GLY A 179 -22.31 9.25 3.07
CA GLY A 179 -21.22 8.26 3.09
C GLY A 179 -21.33 7.17 2.02
N LEU A 180 -22.52 6.60 1.86
CA LEU A 180 -22.79 5.56 0.87
C LEU A 180 -22.61 6.05 -0.57
N LYS A 181 -23.04 7.29 -0.88
CA LYS A 181 -22.86 7.87 -2.22
C LYS A 181 -21.38 8.07 -2.54
N LYS A 182 -20.60 8.58 -1.57
CA LYS A 182 -19.15 8.75 -1.72
C LYS A 182 -18.45 7.40 -1.92
N MET A 183 -18.84 6.39 -1.14
CA MET A 183 -18.29 5.04 -1.26
C MET A 183 -18.57 4.43 -2.64
N LEU A 184 -19.82 4.52 -3.13
CA LEU A 184 -20.17 4.04 -4.47
C LEU A 184 -19.44 4.81 -5.57
N SER A 185 -19.27 6.13 -5.42
CA SER A 185 -18.50 6.94 -6.37
C SER A 185 -17.03 6.54 -6.39
N ALA A 186 -16.40 6.33 -5.23
CA ALA A 186 -15.02 5.87 -5.12
C ALA A 186 -14.84 4.47 -5.74
N TYR A 187 -15.76 3.55 -5.46
CA TYR A 187 -15.77 2.22 -6.06
C TYR A 187 -15.91 2.27 -7.58
N PHE A 188 -16.80 3.13 -8.10
CA PHE A 188 -16.95 3.33 -9.53
C PHE A 188 -15.67 3.85 -10.19
N ILE A 189 -15.02 4.86 -9.60
CA ILE A 189 -13.74 5.40 -10.10
C ILE A 189 -12.65 4.32 -10.08
N MET A 190 -12.58 3.52 -9.02
CA MET A 190 -11.66 2.39 -8.93
C MET A 190 -11.90 1.37 -10.05
N CYS A 191 -13.16 0.99 -10.29
CA CYS A 191 -13.52 0.11 -11.41
C CYS A 191 -13.16 0.71 -12.77
N CYS A 192 -13.33 2.02 -12.97
CA CYS A 192 -12.87 2.70 -14.17
C CYS A 192 -11.36 2.61 -14.34
N GLY A 193 -10.58 2.80 -13.26
CA GLY A 193 -9.12 2.62 -13.28
C GLY A 193 -8.73 1.19 -13.65
N ALA A 194 -9.35 0.19 -13.04
CA ALA A 194 -9.13 -1.22 -13.38
C ALA A 194 -9.50 -1.52 -14.84
N ALA A 195 -10.60 -0.96 -15.35
CA ALA A 195 -11.01 -1.10 -16.74
C ALA A 195 -10.01 -0.45 -17.70
N LEU A 196 -9.42 0.70 -17.36
CA LEU A 196 -8.36 1.35 -18.14
C LEU A 196 -7.08 0.50 -18.15
N MET A 197 -6.68 -0.08 -17.01
CA MET A 197 -5.53 -0.98 -16.96
C MET A 197 -5.76 -2.25 -17.77
N ALA A 198 -6.97 -2.82 -17.71
CA ALA A 198 -7.34 -3.97 -18.53
C ALA A 198 -7.42 -3.62 -20.03
N LEU A 199 -7.87 -2.40 -20.35
CA LEU A 199 -7.84 -1.84 -21.70
C LEU A 199 -6.40 -1.86 -22.20
N LEU A 200 -5.47 -1.20 -21.51
CA LEU A 200 -4.04 -1.21 -21.88
C LEU A 200 -3.49 -2.64 -22.06
N GLY A 201 -3.81 -3.55 -21.14
CA GLY A 201 -3.38 -4.95 -21.22
C GLY A 201 -3.89 -5.74 -22.44
N LYS A 202 -4.90 -5.23 -23.17
CA LYS A 202 -5.36 -5.83 -24.44
C LYS A 202 -4.45 -5.48 -25.62
N TRP A 203 -3.79 -4.33 -25.57
CA TRP A 203 -2.86 -3.86 -26.62
C TRP A 203 -1.39 -4.03 -26.22
N ALA A 204 -1.12 -4.42 -24.97
CA ALA A 204 0.16 -4.96 -24.53
C ALA A 204 0.29 -6.44 -24.93
#